data_AF-A0A1E7WCX7-F1
#
_entry.id   AF-A0A1E7WCX7-F1
#
_cell.length_a   1.000
_cell.length_b   1.000
_cell.length_c   1.000
_cell.angle_alpha   90.00
_cell.angle_beta   90.00
_cell.angle_gamma   90.00
#
_symmetry.space_group_name_H-M   'P 1'
#
loop_
_entity.id
_entity.type
_entity.pdbx_description
1 polymer ?
#
loop_
_entity_poly.entity_id
_entity_poly.type
_entity_poly.pdbx_seq_one_letter_code
_entity_poly.pdbx_strand_id
1 'polypeptide(L)'
;MNTDTDIPTRIMSAADALFEQGGGIQFPTVDAVRKAARVSMNDASQVMKAWRRAHLAGPKPAPVDVPPALQDIHRAGLEALWRAAQHHASQSIANMQVAWDAERAETEQLNREMVVAFEAQAAELEHSNNERAACRQRIAELEAEAHAHLESMSRMSSDLSAAQAEVRTQSARAVEIQRRADELRTELDRTHAANAPQAAKDAASQTELAAVRAEMLHLMQMVSGAIGGRIPATKDYSEGKRQ
;
A
#
# COMPACT_ATOMS: atom_id res chain seq x y z
N MET A 1 8.77 -13.64 -122.52
CA MET A 1 9.29 -13.03 -121.27
C MET A 1 8.75 -13.82 -120.10
N ASN A 2 9.63 -14.60 -119.45
CA ASN A 2 9.50 -15.09 -118.07
C ASN A 2 10.87 -15.68 -117.65
N THR A 3 11.93 -14.88 -117.81
CA THR A 3 13.31 -15.34 -117.59
C THR A 3 13.77 -15.21 -116.14
N ASP A 4 13.05 -14.47 -115.28
CA ASP A 4 13.46 -14.25 -113.88
C ASP A 4 13.14 -15.42 -112.94
N THR A 5 12.06 -16.17 -113.21
CA THR A 5 11.64 -17.28 -112.31
C THR A 5 12.49 -18.56 -112.49
N ASP A 6 13.23 -18.66 -113.60
CA ASP A 6 14.07 -19.84 -113.94
C ASP A 6 15.53 -19.69 -113.47
N ILE A 7 15.94 -18.49 -113.03
CA ILE A 7 17.30 -18.21 -112.58
C ILE A 7 17.70 -19.06 -111.35
N PRO A 8 16.90 -19.16 -110.27
CA PRO A 8 17.28 -19.96 -109.11
C PRO A 8 17.39 -21.46 -109.42
N THR A 9 16.47 -22.01 -110.21
CA THR A 9 16.45 -23.43 -110.60
C THR A 9 17.69 -23.79 -111.41
N ARG A 10 18.09 -22.94 -112.35
CA ARG A 10 19.31 -23.13 -113.15
C ARG A 10 20.57 -23.04 -112.30
N ILE A 11 20.61 -22.13 -111.32
CA ILE A 11 21.73 -22.03 -110.38
C ILE A 11 21.83 -23.28 -109.51
N MET A 12 20.71 -23.78 -108.96
CA MET A 12 20.68 -24.98 -108.13
C MET A 12 21.11 -26.22 -108.94
N SER A 13 20.55 -26.40 -110.13
CA SER A 13 20.93 -27.52 -111.02
C SER A 13 22.41 -27.46 -111.44
N ALA A 14 22.94 -26.27 -111.74
CA ALA A 14 24.37 -26.10 -112.03
C ALA A 14 25.25 -26.34 -110.80
N ALA A 15 24.79 -25.94 -109.61
CA ALA A 15 25.49 -26.21 -108.35
C ALA A 15 25.53 -27.70 -108.05
N ASP A 16 24.41 -28.42 -108.20
CA ASP A 16 24.33 -29.88 -108.02
C ASP A 16 25.27 -30.60 -109.01
N ALA A 17 25.22 -30.24 -110.30
CA ALA A 17 26.08 -30.84 -111.31
C ALA A 17 27.59 -30.61 -111.03
N LEU A 18 27.96 -29.42 -110.55
CA LEU A 18 29.35 -29.11 -110.20
C LEU A 18 29.77 -29.77 -108.88
N PHE A 19 28.84 -29.93 -107.94
CA PHE A 19 29.08 -30.63 -106.68
C PHE A 19 29.31 -32.12 -106.90
N GLU A 20 28.53 -32.76 -107.79
CA GLU A 20 28.71 -34.14 -108.23
C GLU A 20 30.05 -34.33 -108.97
N GLN A 21 30.43 -33.38 -109.84
CA GLN A 21 31.75 -33.40 -110.50
C GLN A 21 32.91 -33.29 -109.50
N GLY A 22 32.70 -32.57 -108.39
CA GLY A 22 33.62 -32.47 -107.25
C GLY A 22 33.58 -33.68 -106.31
N GLY A 23 32.93 -34.77 -106.70
CA GLY A 23 32.80 -36.00 -105.92
C GLY A 23 31.91 -35.86 -104.68
N GLY A 24 31.03 -34.86 -104.62
CA GLY A 24 30.13 -34.62 -103.49
C GLY A 24 30.81 -34.18 -102.19
N ILE A 25 32.10 -33.83 -102.24
CA ILE A 25 32.90 -33.41 -101.08
C ILE A 25 33.26 -31.92 -101.19
N GLN A 26 33.56 -31.45 -102.40
CA GLN A 26 33.98 -30.08 -102.62
C GLN A 26 32.83 -29.19 -103.08
N PHE A 27 32.50 -28.19 -102.27
CA PHE A 27 31.49 -27.20 -102.64
C PHE A 27 31.94 -26.37 -103.85
N PRO A 28 31.09 -26.21 -104.89
CA PRO A 28 31.44 -25.40 -106.04
C PRO A 28 31.58 -23.91 -105.67
N THR A 29 32.48 -23.24 -106.36
CA THR A 29 32.68 -21.79 -106.22
C THR A 29 31.54 -21.04 -106.88
N VAL A 30 31.18 -19.88 -106.34
CA VAL A 30 30.07 -19.07 -106.88
C VAL A 30 30.34 -18.64 -108.33
N ASP A 31 31.61 -18.36 -108.67
CA ASP A 31 31.99 -18.00 -110.04
C ASP A 31 31.84 -19.17 -111.03
N ALA A 32 32.14 -20.40 -110.62
CA ALA A 32 31.92 -21.59 -111.46
C ALA A 32 30.43 -21.81 -111.74
N VAL A 33 29.59 -21.69 -110.71
CA VAL A 33 28.13 -21.84 -110.82
C VAL A 33 27.54 -20.71 -111.67
N ARG A 34 28.02 -19.47 -111.51
CA ARG A 34 27.61 -18.31 -112.33
C ARG A 34 27.89 -18.53 -113.82
N LYS A 35 29.09 -19.04 -114.15
CA LYS A 35 29.49 -19.33 -115.54
C LYS A 35 28.66 -20.46 -116.14
N ALA A 36 28.45 -21.54 -115.37
CA ALA A 36 27.66 -22.70 -115.80
C ALA A 36 26.18 -22.34 -116.00
N ALA A 37 25.59 -21.57 -115.09
CA ALA A 37 24.20 -21.14 -115.16
C ALA A 37 23.99 -19.88 -116.03
N ARG A 38 25.05 -19.19 -116.49
CA ARG A 38 24.96 -17.94 -117.27
C ARG A 38 24.05 -16.88 -116.63
N VAL A 39 24.27 -16.60 -115.36
CA VAL A 39 23.47 -15.66 -114.54
C VAL A 39 24.33 -14.50 -114.01
N SER A 40 23.69 -13.51 -113.38
CA SER A 40 24.41 -12.44 -112.69
C SER A 40 25.16 -12.96 -111.46
N MET A 41 26.22 -12.26 -111.04
CA MET A 41 26.99 -12.63 -109.85
C MET A 41 26.16 -12.53 -108.55
N ASN A 42 25.21 -11.59 -108.50
CA ASN A 42 24.36 -11.37 -107.33
C ASN A 42 23.41 -12.56 -107.12
N ASP A 43 22.75 -13.02 -108.20
CA ASP A 43 21.80 -14.14 -108.14
C ASP A 43 22.51 -15.45 -107.78
N ALA A 44 23.68 -15.69 -108.40
CA ALA A 44 24.51 -16.86 -108.07
C ALA A 44 24.92 -16.86 -106.59
N SER A 45 25.33 -15.71 -106.04
CA SER A 45 25.77 -15.60 -104.64
C SER A 45 24.63 -15.85 -103.64
N GLN A 46 23.44 -15.32 -103.91
CA GLN A 46 22.28 -15.47 -103.04
C GLN A 46 21.78 -16.92 -103.01
N VAL A 47 21.61 -17.54 -104.17
CA VAL A 47 21.09 -18.92 -104.27
C VAL A 47 22.13 -19.91 -103.77
N MET A 48 23.42 -19.71 -104.05
CA MET A 48 24.49 -20.57 -103.52
C MET A 48 24.62 -20.53 -102.00
N LYS A 49 24.32 -19.40 -101.36
CA LYS A 49 24.29 -19.30 -99.90
C LYS A 49 23.18 -20.17 -99.29
N ALA A 50 22.00 -20.18 -99.91
CA ALA A 50 20.89 -21.04 -99.49
C ALA A 50 21.18 -22.51 -99.76
N TRP A 51 21.71 -22.83 -100.94
CA TRP A 51 22.05 -24.18 -101.35
C TRP A 51 23.15 -24.82 -100.46
N ARG A 52 24.23 -24.07 -100.16
CA ARG A 52 25.26 -24.55 -99.20
C ARG A 52 24.70 -24.77 -97.81
N ARG A 53 23.83 -23.88 -97.34
CA ARG A 53 23.18 -24.03 -96.02
C ARG A 53 22.35 -25.31 -95.97
N ALA A 54 21.63 -25.64 -97.05
CA ALA A 54 20.86 -26.88 -97.14
C ALA A 54 21.76 -28.13 -97.14
N HIS A 55 22.89 -28.11 -97.84
CA HIS A 55 23.84 -29.23 -97.87
C HIS A 55 24.66 -29.39 -96.57
N LEU A 56 24.91 -28.31 -95.83
CA LEU A 56 25.60 -28.35 -94.54
C LEU A 56 24.66 -28.67 -93.37
N ALA A 57 23.36 -28.44 -93.53
CA ALA A 57 22.35 -28.88 -92.57
C ALA A 57 22.19 -30.41 -92.71
N GLY A 58 23.09 -31.15 -92.05
CA GLY A 58 23.02 -32.62 -91.99
C GLY A 58 21.68 -33.14 -91.45
N PRO A 59 21.46 -34.46 -91.47
CA PRO A 59 20.20 -35.06 -91.03
C PRO A 59 19.83 -34.58 -89.62
N LYS A 60 18.60 -34.10 -89.43
CA LYS A 60 18.08 -33.76 -88.10
C LYS A 60 18.26 -35.00 -87.20
N PRO A 61 18.97 -34.91 -86.06
CA PRO A 61 19.14 -36.07 -85.19
C PRO A 61 17.77 -36.60 -84.77
N ALA A 62 17.60 -37.92 -84.86
CA ALA A 62 16.36 -38.57 -84.47
C ALA A 62 16.09 -38.30 -82.98
N PRO A 63 14.84 -38.02 -82.59
CA PRO A 63 14.49 -37.86 -81.18
C PRO A 63 14.86 -39.15 -80.44
N VAL A 64 15.70 -39.03 -79.40
CA VAL A 64 16.04 -40.14 -78.53
C VAL A 64 14.91 -40.28 -77.51
N ASP A 65 14.11 -41.32 -77.65
CA ASP A 65 13.05 -41.64 -76.68
C ASP A 65 13.67 -42.25 -75.41
N VAL A 66 13.23 -41.73 -74.26
CA VAL A 66 13.65 -42.25 -72.95
C VAL A 66 13.05 -43.65 -72.75
N PRO A 67 13.85 -44.68 -72.41
CA PRO A 67 13.34 -46.04 -72.21
C PRO A 67 12.19 -46.10 -71.19
N PRO A 68 11.11 -46.85 -71.47
CA PRO A 68 9.94 -46.94 -70.58
C PRO A 68 10.28 -47.32 -69.14
N ALA A 69 11.24 -48.24 -68.94
CA ALA A 69 11.69 -48.64 -67.61
C ALA A 69 12.26 -47.47 -66.79
N LEU A 70 12.98 -46.54 -67.43
CA LEU A 70 13.51 -45.37 -66.75
C LEU A 70 12.40 -44.37 -66.41
N GLN A 71 11.40 -44.23 -67.28
CA GLN A 71 10.22 -43.40 -67.01
C GLN A 71 9.40 -43.94 -65.82
N ASP A 72 9.24 -45.26 -65.74
CA ASP A 72 8.55 -45.92 -64.62
C ASP A 72 9.29 -45.74 -63.29
N ILE A 73 10.62 -45.92 -63.29
CA ILE A 73 11.46 -45.67 -62.12
C ILE A 73 11.35 -44.21 -61.68
N HIS A 74 11.43 -43.27 -62.61
CA HIS A 74 11.31 -41.84 -62.31
C HIS A 74 9.95 -41.49 -61.72
N ARG A 75 8.86 -42.00 -62.30
CA ARG A 75 7.49 -41.79 -61.81
C ARG A 75 7.31 -42.35 -60.39
N ALA A 76 7.75 -43.58 -60.16
CA ALA A 76 7.67 -44.21 -58.84
C ALA A 76 8.53 -43.47 -57.81
N GLY A 77 9.73 -43.00 -58.19
CA GLY A 77 10.61 -42.21 -57.33
C GLY A 77 10.00 -40.86 -56.94
N LEU A 78 9.40 -40.14 -57.89
CA LEU A 78 8.69 -38.88 -57.61
C LEU A 78 7.48 -39.10 -56.71
N GLU A 79 6.71 -40.16 -56.94
CA GLU A 79 5.57 -40.49 -56.08
C GLU A 79 6.01 -40.83 -54.65
N ALA A 80 7.08 -41.62 -54.49
CA ALA A 80 7.65 -41.95 -53.19
C ALA A 80 8.18 -40.70 -52.47
N LEU A 81 8.89 -39.82 -53.18
CA LEU A 81 9.40 -38.56 -52.62
C LEU A 81 8.26 -37.65 -52.18
N TRP A 82 7.23 -37.51 -53.02
CA TRP A 82 6.05 -36.70 -52.70
C TRP A 82 5.29 -37.23 -51.47
N ARG A 83 5.12 -38.55 -51.37
CA ARG A 83 4.50 -39.19 -50.19
C ARG A 83 5.35 -38.97 -48.93
N ALA A 84 6.67 -39.14 -49.02
CA ALA A 84 7.58 -38.90 -47.90
C ALA A 84 7.56 -37.44 -47.43
N ALA A 85 7.56 -36.49 -48.38
CA ALA A 85 7.48 -35.06 -48.08
C ALA A 85 6.14 -34.70 -47.39
N GLN A 86 5.02 -35.20 -47.90
CA GLN A 86 3.71 -34.99 -47.26
C GLN A 86 3.65 -35.60 -45.86
N HIS A 87 4.20 -36.81 -45.68
CA HIS A 87 4.25 -37.45 -44.37
C HIS A 87 5.08 -36.62 -43.38
N HIS A 88 6.26 -36.16 -43.79
CA HIS A 88 7.11 -35.31 -42.96
C HIS A 88 6.45 -33.97 -42.64
N ALA A 89 5.81 -33.31 -43.61
CA ALA A 89 5.08 -32.07 -43.38
C ALA A 89 3.91 -32.28 -42.40
N SER A 90 3.16 -33.37 -42.56
CA SER A 90 2.05 -33.70 -41.67
C SER A 90 2.53 -33.95 -40.24
N GLN A 91 3.63 -34.70 -40.08
CA GLN A 91 4.25 -34.91 -38.77
C GLN A 91 4.77 -33.61 -38.17
N SER A 92 5.41 -32.75 -38.98
CA SER A 92 5.93 -31.47 -38.51
C SER A 92 4.81 -30.57 -38.01
N ILE A 93 3.68 -30.47 -38.74
CA ILE A 93 2.52 -29.69 -38.31
C ILE A 93 1.93 -30.27 -37.01
N ALA A 94 1.77 -31.59 -36.93
CA ALA A 94 1.25 -32.23 -35.71
C ALA A 94 2.15 -31.97 -34.49
N ASN A 95 3.48 -32.07 -34.67
CA ASN A 95 4.45 -31.79 -33.59
C ASN A 95 4.41 -30.32 -33.17
N MET A 96 4.31 -29.39 -34.13
CA MET A 96 4.21 -27.96 -33.83
C MET A 96 2.90 -27.62 -33.12
N GLN A 97 1.79 -28.27 -33.47
CA GLN A 97 0.51 -28.10 -32.77
C GLN A 97 0.61 -28.55 -31.32
N VAL A 98 1.19 -29.74 -31.06
CA VAL A 98 1.40 -30.24 -29.69
C VAL A 98 2.30 -29.29 -28.88
N ALA A 99 3.40 -28.82 -29.48
CA ALA A 99 4.31 -27.89 -28.81
C ALA A 99 3.63 -26.55 -28.49
N TRP A 100 2.85 -26.02 -29.43
CA TRP A 100 2.08 -24.79 -29.24
C TRP A 100 1.02 -24.93 -28.16
N ASP A 101 0.26 -26.04 -28.16
CA ASP A 101 -0.76 -26.30 -27.15
C ASP A 101 -0.14 -26.45 -25.75
N ALA A 102 1.06 -27.05 -25.66
CA ALA A 102 1.81 -27.14 -24.42
C ALA A 102 2.25 -25.76 -23.91
N GLU A 103 2.85 -24.92 -24.76
CA GLU A 103 3.26 -23.55 -24.41
C GLU A 103 2.05 -22.69 -24.00
N ARG A 104 0.92 -22.86 -24.70
CA ARG A 104 -0.35 -22.21 -24.35
C ARG A 104 -0.86 -22.63 -22.99
N ALA A 105 -0.82 -23.92 -22.66
CA ALA A 105 -1.24 -24.44 -21.37
C ALA A 105 -0.33 -23.94 -20.23
N GLU A 106 0.98 -23.93 -20.45
CA GLU A 106 1.97 -23.41 -19.49
C GLU A 106 1.78 -21.90 -19.26
N THR A 107 1.60 -21.13 -20.33
CA THR A 107 1.34 -19.68 -20.24
C THR A 107 0.03 -19.39 -19.48
N GLU A 108 -1.00 -20.20 -19.70
CA GLU A 108 -2.27 -20.04 -18.99
C GLU A 108 -2.14 -20.43 -17.51
N GLN A 109 -1.36 -21.46 -17.20
CA GLN A 109 -1.02 -21.82 -15.83
C GLN A 109 -0.26 -20.71 -15.12
N LEU A 110 0.80 -20.17 -15.73
CA LEU A 110 1.59 -19.07 -15.16
C LEU A 110 0.73 -17.83 -14.93
N ASN A 111 -0.17 -17.50 -15.87
CA ASN A 111 -1.10 -16.39 -15.69
C ASN A 111 -2.05 -16.62 -14.49
N ARG A 112 -2.58 -17.84 -14.32
CA ARG A 112 -3.40 -18.16 -13.14
C ARG A 112 -2.61 -18.04 -11.84
N GLU A 113 -1.41 -18.61 -11.79
CA GLU A 113 -0.54 -18.54 -10.62
C GLU A 113 -0.20 -17.08 -10.26
N MET A 114 0.07 -16.26 -11.27
CA MET A 114 0.34 -14.82 -11.09
C MET A 114 -0.88 -14.06 -10.58
N VAL A 115 -2.08 -14.33 -11.10
CA VAL A 115 -3.32 -13.72 -10.60
C VAL A 115 -3.55 -14.09 -9.14
N VAL A 116 -3.44 -15.38 -8.79
CA VAL A 116 -3.58 -15.84 -7.40
C VAL A 116 -2.56 -15.20 -6.48
N ALA A 117 -1.30 -15.08 -6.91
CA ALA A 117 -0.25 -14.42 -6.13
C ALA A 117 -0.54 -12.93 -5.91
N PHE A 118 -1.05 -12.22 -6.94
CA PHE A 118 -1.43 -10.81 -6.80
C PHE A 118 -2.66 -10.62 -5.91
N GLU A 119 -3.66 -11.50 -5.99
CA GLU A 119 -4.81 -11.48 -5.09
C GLU A 119 -4.40 -11.72 -3.63
N ALA A 120 -3.52 -12.69 -3.39
CA ALA A 120 -2.96 -12.94 -2.07
C ALA A 120 -2.18 -11.73 -1.54
N GLN A 121 -1.31 -11.14 -2.36
CA GLN A 121 -0.55 -9.95 -1.99
C GLN A 121 -1.46 -8.74 -1.69
N ALA A 122 -2.54 -8.55 -2.46
CA ALA A 122 -3.51 -7.50 -2.22
C ALA A 122 -4.22 -7.68 -0.86
N ALA A 123 -4.63 -8.92 -0.54
CA ALA A 123 -5.25 -9.25 0.73
C ALA A 123 -4.29 -9.04 1.93
N GLU A 124 -3.03 -9.46 1.80
CA GLU A 124 -1.98 -9.22 2.82
C GLU A 124 -1.73 -7.73 3.04
N LEU A 125 -1.69 -6.94 1.96
CA LEU A 125 -1.50 -5.49 2.05
C LEU A 125 -2.70 -4.81 2.72
N GLU A 126 -3.92 -5.20 2.38
CA GLU A 126 -5.13 -4.71 3.04
C GLU A 126 -5.12 -5.04 4.53
N HIS A 127 -4.79 -6.28 4.88
CA HIS A 127 -4.67 -6.72 6.27
C HIS A 127 -3.64 -5.88 7.04
N SER A 128 -2.42 -5.72 6.51
CA SER A 128 -1.38 -4.91 7.14
C SER A 128 -1.79 -3.44 7.28
N ASN A 129 -2.48 -2.88 6.29
CA ASN A 129 -2.99 -1.51 6.36
C ASN A 129 -4.05 -1.35 7.46
N ASN A 130 -4.93 -2.33 7.63
CA ASN A 130 -5.93 -2.35 8.68
C ASN A 130 -5.28 -2.43 10.07
N GLU A 131 -4.29 -3.31 10.25
CA GLU A 131 -3.51 -3.38 11.51
C GLU A 131 -2.79 -2.06 11.82
N ARG A 132 -2.17 -1.44 10.80
CA ARG A 132 -1.52 -0.13 10.95
C ARG A 132 -2.51 0.97 11.30
N ALA A 133 -3.72 0.94 10.73
CA ALA A 133 -4.77 1.89 11.08
C ALA A 133 -5.23 1.71 12.53
N ALA A 134 -5.48 0.48 12.97
CA ALA A 134 -5.85 0.16 14.34
C ALA A 134 -4.76 0.56 15.34
N CYS A 135 -3.49 0.28 15.04
CA CYS A 135 -2.36 0.67 15.88
C CYS A 135 -2.24 2.20 16.01
N ARG A 136 -2.38 2.93 14.90
CA ARG A 136 -2.38 4.41 14.93
C ARG A 136 -3.52 4.98 15.76
N GLN A 137 -4.71 4.41 15.66
CA GLN A 137 -5.84 4.81 16.48
C GLN A 137 -5.54 4.57 17.96
N ARG A 138 -5.00 3.39 18.33
CA ARG A 138 -4.67 3.09 19.73
C ARG A 138 -3.59 4.00 20.29
N ILE A 139 -2.59 4.36 19.48
CA ILE A 139 -1.57 5.34 19.86
C ILE A 139 -2.23 6.71 20.15
N ALA A 140 -3.10 7.19 19.26
CA ALA A 140 -3.79 8.46 19.46
C ALA A 140 -4.68 8.47 20.72
N GLU A 141 -5.37 7.36 21.00
CA GLU A 141 -6.14 7.18 22.25
C GLU A 141 -5.23 7.24 23.49
N LEU A 142 -4.12 6.49 23.48
CA LEU A 142 -3.16 6.48 24.59
C LEU A 142 -2.51 7.84 24.80
N GLU A 143 -2.21 8.57 23.72
CA GLU A 143 -1.70 9.93 23.79
C GLU A 143 -2.74 10.86 24.44
N ALA A 144 -4.02 10.77 24.06
CA ALA A 144 -5.08 11.56 24.66
C ALA A 144 -5.28 11.23 26.15
N GLU A 145 -5.29 9.94 26.51
CA GLU A 145 -5.34 9.47 27.91
C GLU A 145 -4.15 10.02 28.72
N ALA A 146 -2.93 9.95 28.18
CA ALA A 146 -1.73 10.47 28.83
C ALA A 146 -1.81 11.99 29.06
N HIS A 147 -2.30 12.76 28.09
CA HIS A 147 -2.51 14.21 28.26
C HIS A 147 -3.55 14.50 29.35
N ALA A 148 -4.68 13.78 29.37
CA ALA A 148 -5.69 13.94 30.40
C ALA A 148 -5.15 13.60 31.82
N HIS A 149 -4.31 12.56 31.93
CA HIS A 149 -3.64 12.23 33.18
C HIS A 149 -2.66 13.32 33.64
N LEU A 150 -1.86 13.88 32.71
CA LEU A 150 -0.96 14.99 33.04
C LEU A 150 -1.71 16.22 33.52
N GLU A 151 -2.84 16.58 32.89
CA GLU A 151 -3.69 17.67 33.35
C GLU A 151 -4.26 17.40 34.74
N SER A 152 -4.75 16.17 34.99
CA SER A 152 -5.26 15.77 36.30
C SER A 152 -4.18 15.85 37.39
N MET A 153 -2.96 15.38 37.10
CA MET A 153 -1.83 15.49 38.01
C MET A 153 -1.45 16.94 38.30
N SER A 154 -1.48 17.81 37.28
CA SER A 154 -1.24 19.24 37.45
C SER A 154 -2.27 19.90 38.37
N ARG A 155 -3.56 19.58 38.18
CA ARG A 155 -4.66 20.06 39.03
C ARG A 155 -4.50 19.58 40.47
N MET A 156 -4.28 18.27 40.68
CA MET A 156 -4.05 17.71 42.02
C MET A 156 -2.84 18.34 42.72
N SER A 157 -1.75 18.60 41.99
CA SER A 157 -0.57 19.28 42.54
C SER A 157 -0.88 20.72 42.98
N SER A 158 -1.64 21.47 42.16
CA SER A 158 -2.13 22.81 42.51
C SER A 158 -3.03 22.78 43.76
N ASP A 159 -3.99 21.87 43.80
CA ASP A 159 -4.92 21.72 44.93
C ASP A 159 -4.19 21.35 46.22
N LEU A 160 -3.21 20.44 46.14
CA LEU A 160 -2.34 20.08 47.25
C LEU A 160 -1.56 21.30 47.76
N SER A 161 -1.00 22.10 46.86
CA SER A 161 -0.26 23.32 47.23
C SER A 161 -1.17 24.34 47.93
N ALA A 162 -2.38 24.54 47.41
CA ALA A 162 -3.37 25.42 48.03
C ALA A 162 -3.80 24.92 49.41
N ALA A 163 -4.09 23.62 49.56
CA ALA A 163 -4.44 23.02 50.84
C ALA A 163 -3.30 23.13 51.87
N GLN A 164 -2.05 22.93 51.45
CA GLN A 164 -0.88 23.12 52.29
C GLN A 164 -0.73 24.59 52.76
N ALA A 165 -1.00 25.55 51.89
CA ALA A 165 -0.98 26.97 52.24
C ALA A 165 -2.08 27.31 53.25
N GLU A 166 -3.29 26.77 53.08
CA GLU A 166 -4.40 26.96 54.02
C GLU A 166 -4.07 26.34 55.39
N VAL A 167 -3.54 25.11 55.42
CA VAL A 167 -3.11 24.47 56.67
C VAL A 167 -2.05 25.30 57.40
N ARG A 168 -1.07 25.89 56.68
CA ARG A 168 -0.07 26.79 57.29
C ARG A 168 -0.73 28.04 57.88
N THR A 169 -1.64 28.67 57.15
CA THR A 169 -2.39 29.83 57.63
C THR A 169 -3.21 29.50 58.88
N GLN A 170 -3.95 28.39 58.87
CA GLN A 170 -4.75 27.95 59.99
C GLN A 170 -3.89 27.58 61.20
N SER A 171 -2.74 26.94 60.99
CA SER A 171 -1.78 26.65 62.05
C SER A 171 -1.24 27.93 62.68
N ALA A 172 -0.89 28.95 61.88
CA ALA A 172 -0.42 30.24 62.38
C ALA A 172 -1.51 30.96 63.20
N ARG A 173 -2.76 30.92 62.73
CA ARG A 173 -3.93 31.45 63.46
C ARG A 173 -4.14 30.73 64.79
N ALA A 174 -4.04 29.41 64.81
CA ALA A 174 -4.20 28.62 66.03
C ALA A 174 -3.14 28.99 67.09
N VAL A 175 -1.87 29.14 66.67
CA VAL A 175 -0.78 29.60 67.55
C VAL A 175 -1.05 31.00 68.11
N GLU A 176 -1.50 31.94 67.28
CA GLU A 176 -1.82 33.30 67.72
C GLU A 176 -3.05 33.35 68.65
N ILE A 177 -4.08 32.55 68.39
CA ILE A 177 -5.25 32.42 69.28
C ILE A 177 -4.80 31.88 70.64
N GLN A 178 -3.93 30.87 70.66
CA GLN A 178 -3.38 30.32 71.90
C GLN A 178 -2.61 31.39 72.68
N ARG A 179 -1.74 32.15 72.01
CA ARG A 179 -1.00 33.26 72.64
C ARG A 179 -1.94 34.29 73.28
N ARG A 180 -2.98 34.71 72.55
CA ARG A 180 -3.98 35.68 73.07
C ARG A 180 -4.76 35.11 74.25
N ALA A 181 -5.12 33.83 74.20
CA ALA A 181 -5.81 33.17 75.31
C ALA A 181 -4.94 33.16 76.58
N ASP A 182 -3.64 32.88 76.44
CA ASP A 182 -2.69 32.89 77.54
C ASP A 182 -2.46 34.31 78.10
N GLU A 183 -2.40 35.32 77.23
CA GLU A 183 -2.32 36.74 77.63
C GLU A 183 -3.57 37.21 78.38
N LEU A 184 -4.76 36.90 77.87
CA LEU A 184 -6.04 37.20 78.51
C LEU A 184 -6.16 36.51 79.87
N ARG A 185 -5.71 35.26 79.97
CA ARG A 185 -5.70 34.51 81.24
C ARG A 185 -4.76 35.18 82.26
N THR A 186 -3.57 35.56 81.83
CA THR A 186 -2.62 36.28 82.69
C THR A 186 -3.18 37.63 83.14
N GLU A 187 -3.84 38.37 82.26
CA GLU A 187 -4.47 39.65 82.60
C GLU A 187 -5.65 39.46 83.57
N LEU A 188 -6.49 38.43 83.35
CA LEU A 188 -7.56 38.07 84.26
C LEU A 188 -7.01 37.76 85.66
N ASP A 189 -5.94 36.96 85.75
CA ASP A 189 -5.28 36.65 87.02
C ASP A 189 -4.71 37.92 87.69
N ARG A 190 -4.12 38.85 86.93
CA ARG A 190 -3.67 40.15 87.46
C ARG A 190 -4.83 40.99 87.99
N THR A 191 -5.92 41.12 87.25
CA THR A 191 -7.09 41.90 87.69
C THR A 191 -7.74 41.28 88.92
N HIS A 192 -7.85 39.95 88.99
CA HIS A 192 -8.30 39.24 90.19
C HIS A 192 -7.37 39.51 91.37
N ALA A 193 -6.05 39.45 91.19
CA ALA A 193 -5.09 39.75 92.24
C ALA A 193 -5.16 41.23 92.71
N ALA A 194 -5.34 42.17 91.79
CA ALA A 194 -5.48 43.60 92.10
C ALA A 194 -6.80 43.91 92.82
N ASN A 195 -7.88 43.20 92.49
CA ASN A 195 -9.19 43.36 93.11
C ASN A 195 -9.34 42.58 94.41
N ALA A 196 -8.51 41.56 94.67
CA ALA A 196 -8.52 40.75 95.89
C ALA A 196 -8.50 41.56 97.20
N PRO A 197 -7.65 42.60 97.39
CA PRO A 197 -7.70 43.42 98.60
C PRO A 197 -8.99 44.23 98.71
N GLN A 198 -9.58 44.69 97.61
CA GLN A 198 -10.87 45.39 97.63
C GLN A 198 -12.00 44.41 97.95
N ALA A 199 -12.02 43.23 97.33
CA ALA A 199 -12.96 42.16 97.65
C ALA A 199 -12.86 41.70 99.11
N ALA A 200 -11.64 41.65 99.67
CA ALA A 200 -11.42 41.33 101.09
C ALA A 200 -11.95 42.45 102.01
N LYS A 201 -11.76 43.72 101.65
CA LYS A 201 -12.36 44.86 102.37
C LYS A 201 -13.88 44.84 102.29
N ASP A 202 -14.43 44.58 101.11
CA ASP A 202 -15.88 44.50 100.90
C ASP A 202 -16.46 43.32 101.70
N ALA A 203 -15.81 42.15 101.70
CA ALA A 203 -16.18 41.01 102.52
C ALA A 203 -16.09 41.31 104.03
N ALA A 204 -15.02 41.97 104.48
CA ALA A 204 -14.86 42.41 105.86
C ALA A 204 -15.96 43.39 106.27
N SER A 205 -16.26 44.39 105.43
CA SER A 205 -17.35 45.34 105.67
C SER A 205 -18.72 44.66 105.71
N GLN A 206 -18.95 43.63 104.88
CA GLN A 206 -20.17 42.84 104.93
C GLN A 206 -20.26 42.00 106.21
N THR A 207 -19.16 41.41 106.67
CA THR A 207 -19.13 40.69 107.96
C THR A 207 -19.33 41.63 109.14
N GLU A 208 -18.76 42.83 109.12
CA GLU A 208 -19.00 43.86 110.13
C GLU A 208 -20.47 44.31 110.10
N LEU A 209 -21.05 44.56 108.92
CA LEU A 209 -22.49 44.86 108.78
C LEU A 209 -23.38 43.69 109.22
N ALA A 210 -22.94 42.45 109.04
CA ALA A 210 -23.65 41.26 109.54
C ALA A 210 -23.53 41.15 111.06
N ALA A 211 -22.36 41.44 111.63
CA ALA A 211 -22.13 41.48 113.07
C ALA A 211 -22.93 42.60 113.74
N VAL A 212 -22.93 43.83 113.20
CA VAL A 212 -23.76 44.94 113.67
C VAL A 212 -25.25 44.60 113.55
N ARG A 213 -25.68 43.91 112.48
CA ARG A 213 -27.06 43.41 112.38
C ARG A 213 -27.36 42.35 113.44
N ALA A 214 -26.43 41.44 113.73
CA ALA A 214 -26.58 40.45 114.79
C ALA A 214 -26.60 41.09 116.20
N GLU A 215 -25.77 42.09 116.45
CA GLU A 215 -25.76 42.88 117.68
C GLU A 215 -27.04 43.70 117.83
N MET A 216 -27.55 44.33 116.78
CA MET A 216 -28.84 45.01 116.77
C MET A 216 -29.98 44.02 117.10
N LEU A 217 -29.96 42.82 116.52
CA LEU A 217 -30.92 41.76 116.85
C LEU A 217 -30.78 41.31 118.32
N HIS A 218 -29.56 41.21 118.85
CA HIS A 218 -29.30 40.86 120.24
C HIS A 218 -29.74 41.97 121.22
N LEU A 219 -29.51 43.24 120.87
CA LEU A 219 -30.01 44.41 121.61
C LEU A 219 -31.54 44.47 121.57
N MET A 220 -32.17 44.20 120.41
CA MET A 220 -33.62 44.07 120.33
C MET A 220 -34.15 42.93 121.22
N GLN A 221 -33.44 41.80 121.31
CA GLN A 221 -33.76 40.72 122.25
C GLN A 221 -33.55 41.13 123.72
N MET A 222 -32.49 41.88 124.06
CA MET A 222 -32.25 42.38 125.42
C MET A 222 -33.23 43.48 125.83
N VAL A 223 -33.63 44.38 124.92
CA VAL A 223 -34.68 45.37 125.17
C VAL A 223 -36.03 44.67 125.32
N SER A 224 -36.30 43.63 124.51
CA SER A 224 -37.46 42.76 124.72
C SER A 224 -37.38 41.99 126.07
N GLY A 225 -36.19 41.66 126.55
CA GLY A 225 -35.95 41.03 127.86
C GLY A 225 -36.05 42.00 129.04
N ALA A 226 -35.58 43.24 128.89
CA ALA A 226 -35.62 44.30 129.90
C ALA A 226 -37.02 44.94 130.03
N ILE A 227 -37.81 44.92 128.94
CA ILE A 227 -39.24 45.26 128.97
C ILE A 227 -40.08 44.06 129.47
N GLY A 228 -39.55 42.83 129.43
CA GLY A 228 -40.20 41.60 129.90
C GLY A 228 -40.29 41.41 131.43
N GLY A 229 -39.80 42.36 132.23
CA GLY A 229 -39.90 42.33 133.70
C GLY A 229 -41.27 42.70 134.29
N ARG A 230 -42.25 43.06 133.47
CA ARG A 230 -43.65 43.26 133.91
C ARG A 230 -44.64 42.71 132.87
N ILE A 231 -45.41 41.72 133.33
CA ILE A 231 -46.75 41.28 132.86
C ILE A 231 -46.72 40.09 131.85
N PRO A 232 -47.63 39.10 132.01
CA PRO A 232 -47.31 37.66 132.01
C PRO A 232 -47.54 36.94 130.68
N ALA A 233 -47.13 35.67 130.69
CA ALA A 233 -47.36 34.63 129.69
C ALA A 233 -48.80 34.59 129.14
N THR A 234 -48.94 34.41 127.82
CA THR A 234 -49.88 33.44 127.24
C THR A 234 -49.48 32.99 125.82
N LYS A 235 -49.47 31.65 125.65
CA LYS A 235 -49.87 30.83 124.50
C LYS A 235 -49.00 30.71 123.24
N ASP A 236 -48.44 29.51 123.12
CA ASP A 236 -48.39 28.61 121.95
C ASP A 236 -48.95 29.13 120.62
N TYR A 237 -48.14 29.00 119.55
CA TYR A 237 -48.54 28.20 118.39
C TYR A 237 -47.33 27.49 117.76
N SER A 238 -47.56 26.20 117.55
CA SER A 238 -46.72 25.16 116.99
C SER A 238 -46.51 25.25 115.47
N GLU A 239 -45.36 24.70 115.06
CA GLU A 239 -45.10 23.87 113.86
C GLU A 239 -45.46 24.37 112.44
N GLY A 240 -44.48 24.27 111.54
CA GLY A 240 -44.67 24.46 110.10
C GLY A 240 -43.46 24.06 109.26
N LYS A 241 -43.16 22.76 109.27
CA LYS A 241 -42.16 22.03 108.49
C LYS A 241 -42.47 22.09 106.97
N ARG A 242 -41.44 21.80 106.13
CA ARG A 242 -41.47 21.38 104.70
C ARG A 242 -41.45 22.55 103.69
N GLN A 243 -40.77 22.49 102.55
CA GLN A 243 -40.07 21.43 101.82
C GLN A 243 -39.14 22.11 100.80
#